data_AF-A0A2E7HAY9-F1
#
_entry.id   AF-A0A2E7HAY9-F1
#
_cell.length_a   1.000
_cell.length_b   1.000
_cell.length_c   1.000
_cell.angle_alpha   90.00
_cell.angle_beta   90.00
_cell.angle_gamma   90.00
#
_symmetry.space_group_name_H-M   'P 1'
#
loop_
_entity.id
_entity.type
_entity.pdbx_description
1 polymer ?
#
loop_
_entity_poly.entity_id
_entity_poly.type
_entity_poly.pdbx_seq_one_letter_code
_entity_poly.pdbx_strand_id
1 'polypeptide(L)' 'MNILRIILAILLPPLGVFLTVGIGMHFWINILLTIFFYIPGLVHAIWVIATKSTE' A
#
# COMPACT_ATOMS: atom_id res chain seq x y z
N MET A 1 -13.85 -6.53 3.29
CA MET A 1 -12.89 -6.37 2.18
C MET A 1 -13.39 -5.29 1.23
N ASN A 2 -13.03 -4.02 1.47
CA ASN A 2 -13.52 -2.90 0.66
C ASN A 2 -12.79 -2.91 -0.68
N ILE A 3 -13.49 -3.28 -1.75
CA ILE A 3 -13.03 -3.25 -3.17
C ILE A 3 -12.28 -1.95 -3.50
N LEU A 4 -12.70 -0.84 -2.89
CA LEU A 4 -12.05 0.45 -3.00
C LEU A 4 -10.55 0.45 -2.63
N ARG A 5 -10.12 -0.28 -1.58
CA ARG A 5 -8.71 -0.35 -1.16
C ARG A 5 -7.85 -1.09 -2.18
N ILE A 6 -8.40 -2.14 -2.80
CA ILE A 6 -7.70 -2.95 -3.80
C ILE A 6 -7.53 -2.15 -5.09
N ILE A 7 -8.59 -1.47 -5.56
CA ILE A 7 -8.53 -0.58 -6.72
C ILE A 7 -7.51 0.54 -6.49
N LEU A 8 -7.54 1.17 -5.32
CA LEU A 8 -6.61 2.24 -4.97
C LEU A 8 -5.17 1.74 -4.84
N ALA A 9 -4.92 0.54 -4.32
CA ALA A 9 -3.57 -0.01 -4.22
C ALA A 9 -2.92 -0.32 -5.58
N ILE A 10 -3.73 -0.67 -6.59
CA ILE A 10 -3.25 -0.95 -7.95
C ILE A 10 -3.00 0.35 -8.72
N LEU A 11 -3.86 1.36 -8.56
CA LEU A 11 -3.74 2.65 -9.25
C LEU A 11 -2.71 3.58 -8.59
N LEU A 12 -2.68 3.59 -7.26
CA LEU A 12 -1.76 4.35 -6.42
C LEU A 12 -1.40 3.52 -5.17
N PRO A 13 -0.32 2.71 -5.23
CA PRO A 13 0.15 1.92 -4.10
C PRO A 13 0.23 2.71 -2.77
N PRO A 14 0.70 3.97 -2.75
CA PRO A 14 0.74 4.77 -1.53
C PRO A 14 -0.63 5.04 -0.92
N LEU A 15 -1.66 5.25 -1.73
CA LEU A 15 -3.02 5.52 -1.25
C LEU A 15 -3.66 4.27 -0.64
N GLY A 16 -3.45 3.09 -1.24
CA GLY A 16 -3.91 1.82 -0.66
C GLY A 16 -3.27 1.54 0.71
N VAL A 17 -1.97 1.79 0.84
CA VAL A 17 -1.23 1.68 2.12
C VAL A 17 -1.66 2.74 3.11
N PHE A 18 -1.80 4.00 2.68
CA PHE A 18 -2.26 5.10 3.53
C PHE A 18 -3.63 4.82 4.18
N LEU A 19 -4.59 4.32 3.41
CA LEU A 19 -5.91 3.94 3.93
C LEU A 19 -5.89 2.66 4.77
N THR A 20 -4.75 1.97 4.85
CA THR A 20 -4.57 0.73 5.61
C THR A 20 -3.80 0.92 6.90
N VAL A 21 -2.74 1.73 6.89
CA VAL A 21 -1.88 1.96 8.05
C VAL A 21 -1.82 3.43 8.49
N GLY A 22 -2.45 4.36 7.77
CA GLY A 22 -2.40 5.80 8.04
C GLY A 22 -1.11 6.47 7.55
N ILE A 23 -0.84 7.69 8.04
CA ILE A 23 0.45 8.39 7.84
C ILE A 23 1.46 7.81 8.83
N GLY A 24 2.12 6.72 8.44
CA GLY A 24 3.16 6.09 9.24
C GLY A 24 4.45 5.85 8.45
N MET A 25 5.44 5.26 9.11
CA MET A 25 6.72 4.90 8.49
C MET A 25 6.55 3.99 7.25
N HIS A 26 5.56 3.09 7.28
CA HIS A 26 5.20 2.23 6.14
C HIS A 26 4.69 3.01 4.91
N PHE A 27 3.97 4.13 5.12
CA PHE A 27 3.51 4.99 4.01
C PHE A 27 4.69 5.68 3.32
N TRP A 28 5.63 6.22 4.09
CA TRP A 28 6.83 6.87 3.56
C TRP A 28 7.77 5.89 2.86
N ILE A 29 7.96 4.68 3.40
CA ILE A 29 8.72 3.62 2.74
C ILE A 29 8.05 3.25 1.41
N ASN A 30 6.73 3.12 1.37
CA ASN A 30 6.02 2.79 0.14
C ASN A 30 6.15 3.90 -0.91
N ILE A 31 6.10 5.18 -0.51
CA ILE A 31 6.35 6.32 -1.41
C ILE A 31 7.76 6.27 -2.01
N LEU A 32 8.78 6.02 -1.17
CA LEU A 32 10.16 5.95 -1.62
C LEU A 32 10.37 4.78 -2.59
N LEU A 33 9.77 3.63 -2.26
CA LEU A 33 9.85 2.42 -3.06
C LEU A 33 9.12 2.59 -4.39
N THR A 34 7.96 3.24 -4.41
CA THR A 34 7.20 3.50 -5.66
C THR A 34 7.96 4.43 -6.61
N ILE A 35 8.76 5.38 -6.10
CA ILE A 35 9.56 6.33 -6.89
C ILE A 35 10.85 5.68 -7.44
N PHE A 36 11.53 4.84 -6.66
CA PHE A 36 12.78 4.21 -7.10
C PHE A 36 12.55 2.91 -7.88
N PHE A 37 11.54 2.11 -7.52
CA PHE A 37 11.21 0.83 -8.14
C PHE A 37 9.72 0.51 -7.93
N TYR A 38 8.88 0.82 -8.92
CA TYR A 38 7.42 0.64 -8.83
C TYR A 38 6.97 -0.78 -8.40
N ILE A 39 7.67 -1.82 -8.88
CA ILE A 39 7.34 -3.23 -8.59
C ILE A 39 7.43 -3.57 -7.09
N PRO A 40 8.55 -3.32 -6.37
CA PRO A 40 8.60 -3.59 -4.94
C PRO A 40 7.63 -2.72 -4.12
N GLY A 41 7.29 -1.51 -4.57
CA GLY A 41 6.21 -0.69 -3.97
C GLY A 41 4.83 -1.37 -4.07
N LEU A 42 4.53 -1.97 -5.23
CA LEU A 42 3.29 -2.73 -5.42
C LEU A 42 3.23 -3.98 -4.53
N VAL A 43 4.33 -4.74 -4.45
CA VAL A 43 4.41 -5.95 -3.59
C VAL A 43 4.25 -5.58 -2.11
N HIS A 44 4.91 -4.52 -1.65
CA HIS A 44 4.77 -4.04 -0.28
C HIS A 44 3.33 -3.62 0.04
N ALA A 45 2.68 -2.88 -0.87
CA ALA A 45 1.30 -2.47 -0.70
C ALA A 45 0.34 -3.65 -0.57
N ILE A 46 0.50 -4.66 -1.43
CA ILE A 46 -0.30 -5.90 -1.39
C ILE A 46 -0.05 -6.66 -0.09
N TRP A 47 1.21 -6.79 0.34
CA TRP A 47 1.57 -7.46 1.60
C TRP A 47 0.93 -6.78 2.80
N VAL A 48 1.05 -5.46 2.92
CA VAL A 48 0.46 -4.68 4.02
C VAL A 48 -1.06 -4.85 4.07
N ILE A 49 -1.74 -4.80 2.91
CA ILE A 49 -3.19 -4.98 2.82
C ILE A 49 -3.59 -6.40 3.21
N ALA A 50 -2.88 -7.42 2.72
CA ALA A 50 -3.18 -8.82 3.04
C ALA A 50 -2.99 -9.11 4.55
N THR A 51 -1.89 -8.66 5.14
CA THR A 51 -1.61 -8.86 6.57
C THR A 51 -2.62 -8.12 7.46
N LYS A 52 -2.92 -6.85 7.16
CA LYS A 52 -3.84 -6.02 7.97
C LYS A 52 -5.32 -6.28 7.72
N SER A 53 -5.69 -7.09 6.72
CA SER A 53 -7.10 -7.49 6.49
C SER A 53 -7.51 -8.73 7.31
N THR A 54 -6.59 -9.29 8.10
CA THR A 54 -6.84 -10.48 8.94
C THR A 54 -7.06 -10.11 10.42
N GLU A 55 -7.03 -8.82 10.75
CA GLU A 55 -7.42 -8.26 12.06
C GLU A 55 -8.82 -7.63 11.98
#